data_AF-A0A433WXN1-F1
#
_entry.id   AF-A0A433WXN1-F1
#
_cell.length_a   1.000
_cell.length_b   1.000
_cell.length_c   1.000
_cell.angle_alpha   90.00
_cell.angle_beta   90.00
_cell.angle_gamma   90.00
#
_symmetry.space_group_name_H-M   'P 1'
#
loop_
_entity.id
_entity.type
_entity.pdbx_description
1 polymer ?
#
loop_
_entity_poly.entity_id
_entity_poly.type
_entity_poly.pdbx_seq_one_letter_code
_entity_poly.pdbx_strand_id
1 'polypeptide(L)'
;MTFDDARAAVEFYLSRSDKPLQIVFEQEFESGWCFRYQSERFLKTHDPDDQLTGSVPLIVDRKTGKIRVCPTDSPLEDNLAYYARTGSFPRK
;
A
#
# COMPACT_ATOMS: atom_id res chain seq x y z
N MET A 1 -3.82 -3.49 16.69
CA MET A 1 -3.26 -2.37 15.91
C MET A 1 -4.40 -1.48 15.49
N THR A 2 -4.20 -0.17 15.51
CA THR A 2 -5.18 0.83 15.07
C THR A 2 -4.92 1.26 13.63
N PHE A 3 -5.86 2.01 13.03
CA PHE A 3 -5.66 2.62 11.72
C PHE A 3 -4.47 3.60 11.73
N ASP A 4 -4.36 4.43 12.77
CA ASP A 4 -3.29 5.41 12.91
C ASP A 4 -1.92 4.73 13.01
N ASP A 5 -1.81 3.61 13.75
CA ASP A 5 -0.59 2.81 13.79
C ASP A 5 -0.23 2.28 12.39
N ALA A 6 -1.23 1.84 11.61
CA ALA A 6 -1.01 1.32 10.25
C ALA A 6 -0.54 2.41 9.30
N ARG A 7 -1.17 3.58 9.37
CA ARG A 7 -0.78 4.75 8.61
C ARG A 7 0.65 5.16 8.94
N ALA A 8 0.98 5.30 10.22
CA ALA A 8 2.32 5.67 10.67
C ALA A 8 3.38 4.67 10.21
N ALA A 9 3.08 3.37 10.24
CA ALA A 9 3.98 2.34 9.74
C ALA A 9 4.24 2.48 8.24
N VAL A 10 3.21 2.78 7.45
CA VAL A 10 3.33 3.00 6.00
C VAL A 10 4.10 4.28 5.71
N GLU A 11 3.81 5.38 6.40
CA GLU A 11 4.55 6.64 6.26
C GLU A 11 6.04 6.44 6.59
N PHE A 12 6.36 5.69 7.65
CA PHE A 12 7.72 5.31 7.98
C PHE A 12 8.37 4.40 6.91
N TYR A 13 7.61 3.50 6.30
CA TYR A 13 8.11 2.68 5.19
C TYR A 13 8.42 3.53 3.95
N LEU A 14 7.54 4.47 3.62
CA LEU A 14 7.68 5.36 2.46
C LEU A 14 8.81 6.37 2.63
N SER A 15 9.05 6.87 3.85
CA SER A 15 10.14 7.81 4.14
C SER A 15 11.54 7.24 3.90
N ARG A 16 11.66 5.91 3.78
CA ARG A 16 12.91 5.22 3.43
C ARG A 16 13.22 5.20 1.93
N SER A 17 12.30 5.70 1.09
CA SER A 17 12.54 5.85 -0.34
C SER A 17 13.43 7.06 -0.62
N ASP A 18 14.24 6.98 -1.67
CA ASP A 18 15.08 8.10 -2.13
C ASP A 18 14.24 9.27 -2.68
N LYS A 19 12.98 9.03 -3.02
CA LYS A 19 12.04 10.04 -3.50
C LYS A 19 11.01 10.35 -2.42
N PRO A 20 10.54 11.60 -2.29
CA PRO A 20 9.42 11.92 -1.41
C PRO A 20 8.14 11.27 -1.95
N LEU A 21 7.57 10.37 -1.15
CA LEU A 21 6.35 9.62 -1.46
C LEU A 21 5.24 10.00 -0.48
N GLN A 22 4.03 10.12 -0.99
CA GLN A 22 2.85 10.46 -0.22
C GLN A 22 1.74 9.44 -0.45
N ILE A 23 1.01 9.10 0.61
CA ILE A 23 -0.18 8.26 0.54
C ILE A 23 -1.28 9.04 -0.20
N VAL A 24 -1.87 8.40 -1.21
CA VAL A 24 -2.94 8.98 -2.06
C VAL A 24 -4.27 8.24 -1.94
N PHE A 25 -4.25 7.04 -1.38
CA PHE A 25 -5.43 6.22 -1.20
C PHE A 25 -5.28 5.34 0.03
N GLU A 26 -6.36 5.23 0.80
CA GLU A 26 -6.41 4.52 2.07
C GLU A 26 -7.74 3.78 2.13
N GLN A 27 -7.70 2.49 2.41
CA GLN A 27 -8.89 1.66 2.50
C GLN A 27 -8.75 0.63 3.62
N GLU A 28 -9.72 0.59 4.52
CA GLU A 28 -9.85 -0.45 5.51
C GLU A 28 -10.57 -1.68 4.93
N PHE A 29 -10.14 -2.87 5.33
CA PHE A 29 -10.82 -4.12 5.03
C PHE A 29 -10.72 -5.09 6.23
N GLU A 30 -11.43 -6.22 6.15
CA GLU A 30 -11.65 -7.13 7.29
C GLU A 30 -10.35 -7.57 8.01
N SER A 31 -9.28 -7.76 7.26
CA SER A 31 -8.01 -8.28 7.80
C SER A 31 -6.89 -7.23 7.91
N GLY A 32 -7.15 -5.96 7.62
CA GLY A 32 -6.10 -4.96 7.58
C GLY A 32 -6.47 -3.66 6.88
N TRP A 33 -5.44 -3.01 6.37
CA TRP A 33 -5.56 -1.74 5.65
C TRP A 33 -4.74 -1.78 4.37
N CYS A 34 -5.24 -1.14 3.34
CA CYS A 34 -4.64 -1.03 2.03
C CYS A 34 -4.30 0.43 1.75
N PHE A 35 -3.07 0.70 1.35
CA PHE A 35 -2.55 2.04 1.08
C PHE A 35 -1.96 2.08 -0.33
N ARG A 36 -2.27 3.12 -1.11
CA ARG A 36 -1.52 3.46 -2.32
C ARG A 36 -0.79 4.76 -2.10
N TYR A 37 0.32 4.91 -2.80
CA TYR A 37 1.20 6.06 -2.68
C TYR A 37 1.66 6.53 -4.07
N GLN A 38 2.11 7.78 -4.12
CA GLN A 38 2.61 8.42 -5.32
C GLN A 38 3.75 9.38 -4.95
N SER A 39 4.61 9.75 -5.91
CA SER A 39 5.59 10.78 -5.69
C SER A 39 4.93 12.12 -5.40
N GLU A 40 5.39 12.80 -4.36
CA GLU A 40 4.96 14.19 -4.09
C GLU A 40 5.23 15.12 -5.27
N ARG A 41 6.32 14.90 -5.99
CA ARG A 41 6.67 15.72 -7.16
C ARG A 41 5.64 15.56 -8.26
N PHE A 42 5.25 14.33 -8.58
CA PHE A 42 4.16 14.06 -9.53
C PHE A 42 2.86 14.72 -9.10
N LEU A 43 2.49 14.62 -7.81
CA LEU A 43 1.26 15.24 -7.31
C LEU A 43 1.26 16.77 -7.42
N LYS A 44 2.43 17.41 -7.36
CA LYS A 44 2.56 18.87 -7.45
C LYS A 44 2.72 19.38 -8.88
N THR A 45 3.49 18.66 -9.70
CA THR A 45 3.90 19.11 -11.05
C THR A 45 3.11 18.48 -12.17
N HIS A 46 2.45 17.34 -11.91
CA HIS A 46 1.86 16.46 -12.92
C HIS A 46 2.84 16.01 -14.01
N ASP A 47 4.15 16.10 -13.75
CA ASP A 47 5.20 15.66 -14.67
C ASP A 47 5.19 14.13 -14.79
N PRO A 48 4.91 13.55 -15.97
CA PRO A 48 4.90 12.10 -16.17
C PRO A 48 6.21 11.42 -15.78
N ASP A 49 7.36 12.10 -15.85
CA ASP A 49 8.66 11.54 -15.50
C ASP A 49 8.81 11.27 -13.99
N ASP A 50 8.04 12.01 -13.17
CA ASP A 50 7.99 11.82 -11.71
C ASP A 50 6.90 10.81 -11.30
N GLN A 51 6.09 10.32 -12.25
CA GLN A 51 5.05 9.33 -11.97
C GLN A 51 5.66 7.99 -11.57
N LEU A 52 5.28 7.46 -10.41
CA LEU A 52 5.60 6.08 -10.05
C LEU A 52 4.86 5.12 -10.99
N THR A 53 5.61 4.50 -11.88
CA THR A 53 5.11 3.41 -12.73
C THR A 53 4.93 2.16 -11.88
N GLY A 54 3.71 1.62 -11.82
CA GLY A 54 3.42 0.41 -11.05
C GLY A 54 3.35 0.64 -9.54
N SER A 55 2.58 1.64 -9.08
CA SER A 55 2.28 1.84 -7.66
C SER A 55 1.47 0.66 -7.09
N VAL A 56 2.22 -0.37 -6.67
CA VAL A 56 1.66 -1.54 -6.01
C VAL A 56 1.09 -1.14 -4.65
N PRO A 57 -0.18 -1.49 -4.36
CA PRO A 57 -0.76 -1.21 -3.06
C PRO A 57 0.04 -1.90 -1.94
N LEU A 58 0.19 -1.21 -0.80
CA LEU A 58 0.73 -1.78 0.42
C LEU A 58 -0.41 -2.24 1.31
N ILE A 59 -0.28 -3.44 1.86
CA ILE A 59 -1.22 -4.00 2.84
C ILE A 59 -0.55 -4.06 4.19
N VAL A 60 -1.26 -3.57 5.20
CA VAL A 60 -0.88 -3.67 6.60
C VAL A 60 -1.78 -4.68 7.28
N ASP A 61 -1.18 -5.75 7.79
CA ASP A 61 -1.90 -6.81 8.49
C ASP A 61 -2.35 -6.33 9.88
N ARG A 62 -3.66 -6.45 10.19
CA ARG A 62 -4.23 -5.95 11.45
C ARG A 62 -3.67 -6.63 12.70
N LYS A 63 -3.31 -7.91 12.60
CA LYS A 63 -2.88 -8.71 13.75
C LYS A 63 -1.39 -8.56 14.02
N THR A 64 -0.59 -8.47 12.95
CA THR A 64 0.87 -8.50 13.04
C THR A 64 1.54 -7.15 12.78
N GLY A 65 0.83 -6.19 12.18
CA GLY A 65 1.37 -4.90 11.74
C GLY A 65 2.40 -4.99 10.62
N LYS A 66 2.52 -6.16 9.98
CA LYS A 66 3.47 -6.37 8.89
C LYS A 66 2.95 -5.71 7.62
N ILE A 67 3.82 -4.94 6.98
CA ILE A 67 3.59 -4.37 5.65
C ILE A 67 3.91 -5.44 4.60
N ARG A 68 3.02 -5.61 3.64
CA ARG A 68 3.18 -6.50 2.49
C ARG A 68 2.84 -5.77 1.20
N VAL A 69 3.60 -6.05 0.15
CA VAL A 69 3.30 -5.52 -1.18
C VAL A 69 2.21 -6.39 -1.81
N CYS A 70 1.11 -5.76 -2.23
CA CYS A 70 0.03 -6.43 -2.94
C CYS A 70 0.49 -6.77 -4.36
N PRO A 71 0.28 -8.00 -4.87
CA PRO A 71 0.52 -8.32 -6.27
C PRO A 71 -0.41 -7.51 -7.17
N THR A 72 0.07 -7.13 -8.36
CA THR A 72 -0.72 -6.51 -9.45
C THR A 72 -1.24 -7.55 -10.46
N ASP A 73 -1.10 -8.83 -10.15
CA ASP A 73 -1.45 -9.94 -11.05
C ASP A 73 -2.96 -10.18 -11.19
N SER A 74 -3.76 -9.55 -10.33
CA SER A 74 -5.21 -9.71 -10.27
C SER A 74 -5.84 -8.41 -9.75
N PRO A 75 -7.15 -8.21 -9.92
CA PRO A 75 -7.87 -7.08 -9.33
C PRO A 75 -7.56 -6.93 -7.83
N LEU A 76 -7.55 -5.69 -7.34
CA LEU A 76 -7.23 -5.40 -5.95
C LEU A 76 -8.21 -6.12 -5.01
N GLU A 77 -9.50 -6.08 -5.35
CA GLU A 77 -10.58 -6.67 -4.57
C GLU A 77 -10.39 -8.17 -4.38
N ASP A 78 -9.99 -8.88 -5.44
CA ASP A 78 -9.73 -10.33 -5.39
C ASP A 78 -8.50 -10.63 -4.51
N ASN A 79 -7.46 -9.82 -4.62
CA ASN A 79 -6.27 -9.94 -3.78
C ASN A 79 -6.58 -9.66 -2.31
N LEU A 80 -7.40 -8.65 -2.02
CA LEU A 80 -7.86 -8.32 -0.66
C LEU A 80 -8.71 -9.43 -0.07
N ALA A 81 -9.65 -9.98 -0.85
CA ALA A 81 -10.49 -11.10 -0.42
C ALA A 81 -9.65 -12.37 -0.16
N TYR A 82 -8.68 -12.66 -1.03
CA TYR A 82 -7.76 -13.77 -0.84
C TYR A 82 -6.88 -13.58 0.40
N TYR A 83 -6.34 -12.38 0.59
CA TYR A 83 -5.52 -12.04 1.75
C TYR A 83 -6.33 -12.14 3.05
N ALA A 84 -7.58 -11.66 3.04
CA ALA A 84 -8.46 -11.77 4.20
C ALA A 84 -8.73 -13.21 4.60
N ARG A 85 -8.86 -14.11 3.62
CA ARG A 85 -9.09 -15.55 3.86
C ARG A 85 -7.84 -16.31 4.31
N THR A 86 -6.67 -15.96 3.80
CA THR A 86 -5.46 -16.79 3.95
C THR A 86 -4.32 -16.14 4.75
N GLY A 87 -4.38 -14.83 4.98
CA GLY A 87 -3.27 -14.06 5.58
C GLY A 87 -2.01 -13.99 4.71
N SER A 88 -2.12 -14.32 3.42
CA SER A 88 -1.02 -14.33 2.46
C SER A 88 -1.52 -14.02 1.05
N PHE A 89 -0.61 -13.69 0.15
CA PHE A 89 -0.92 -13.61 -1.28
C PHE A 89 -0.60 -14.94 -1.95
N PRO A 90 -1.30 -15.31 -3.04
CA PRO A 90 -1.00 -16.53 -3.76
C PRO A 90 0.46 -16.49 -4.23
N ARG A 91 1.22 -17.54 -3.92
CA ARG A 91 2.55 -17.74 -4.52
C ARG A 91 2.29 -18.31 -5.92
N LYS A 92 2.71 -17.59 -6.95
CA LYS A 92 2.82 -18.13 -8.30
C LYS A 92 3.96 -19.14 -8.37
#